data_AF-A0A2A9G5A6-F1
#
_entry.id   AF-A0A2A9G5A6-F1
#
_cell.length_a   1.000
_cell.length_b   1.000
_cell.length_c   1.000
_cell.angle_alpha   90.00
_cell.angle_beta   90.00
_cell.angle_gamma   90.00
#
_symmetry.space_group_name_H-M   'P 1'
#
loop_
_entity.id
_entity.type
_entity.pdbx_description
1 polymer ?
#
loop_
_entity_poly.entity_id
_entity_poly.type
_entity_poly.pdbx_seq_one_letter_code
_entity_poly.pdbx_strand_id
1 'polypeptide(L)' 'MMKLDMDSGHTAEQVDSQENGQTNSSVTEKLKMAYIKAREQLELTEVELNRSKIMMVDQDGNLTKVPILSEH' A
#
# COMPACT_ATOMS: atom_id res chain seq x y z
N MET A 1 -15.98 31.50 43.77
CA MET A 1 -14.62 31.41 43.20
C MET A 1 -14.25 29.93 43.14
N MET A 2 -14.50 29.24 42.03
CA MET A 2 -14.10 27.83 41.88
C MET A 2 -12.64 27.81 41.45
N LYS A 3 -11.79 27.11 42.24
CA LYS A 3 -10.42 26.78 41.85
C LYS A 3 -10.49 25.58 40.91
N LEU A 4 -9.93 25.74 39.71
CA LEU A 4 -9.63 24.63 38.80
C LEU A 4 -8.23 24.16 39.16
N ASP A 5 -8.15 23.13 39.98
CA ASP A 5 -6.89 22.40 40.16
C ASP A 5 -6.71 21.51 38.92
N MET A 6 -5.90 21.98 37.98
CA MET A 6 -5.30 21.14 36.95
C MET A 6 -4.26 20.26 37.65
N ASP A 7 -4.61 18.99 37.85
CA ASP A 7 -3.66 17.97 38.28
C ASP A 7 -3.45 16.91 37.20
N SER A 8 -2.15 16.68 37.02
CA SER A 8 -1.35 15.72 36.29
C SER A 8 -1.98 14.64 35.41
N GLY A 9 -1.39 14.56 34.21
CA GLY A 9 -0.60 13.39 33.86
C GLY A 9 -1.37 12.08 33.72
N HIS A 10 -2.14 11.95 32.65
CA HIS A 10 -2.47 10.64 32.11
C HIS A 10 -1.50 10.30 30.97
N THR A 11 -0.24 10.03 31.32
CA THR A 11 0.55 9.06 30.55
C THR A 11 -0.21 7.75 30.67
N ALA A 12 -0.92 7.39 29.61
CA ALA A 12 -1.62 6.12 29.48
C ALA A 12 -0.59 4.98 29.35
N GLU A 13 0.17 4.72 30.41
CA GLU A 13 0.61 3.39 30.74
C GLU A 13 -0.47 2.77 31.62
N GLN A 14 -1.47 2.17 30.99
CA GLN A 14 -2.11 1.00 31.56
C GLN A 14 -1.74 -0.19 30.70
N VAL A 15 -0.70 -0.86 31.18
CA VAL A 15 -0.43 -2.29 31.00
C VAL A 15 -1.73 -3.03 31.25
N ASP A 16 -2.31 -3.61 30.21
CA ASP A 16 -3.18 -4.77 30.40
C ASP A 16 -2.39 -6.03 30.09
N SER A 17 -2.63 -7.00 30.95
CA SER A 17 -1.75 -8.12 31.22
C SER A 17 -1.72 -9.10 30.04
N GLN A 18 -0.57 -9.78 29.95
CA GLN A 18 -0.26 -10.80 28.96
C GLN A 18 -1.34 -11.88 28.87
N GLU A 19 -2.15 -11.85 27.80
CA GLU A 19 -2.70 -13.06 27.16
C GLU A 19 -3.10 -12.81 25.69
N ASN A 20 -2.21 -12.25 24.85
CA ASN A 20 -2.53 -12.13 23.41
C ASN A 20 -1.33 -12.08 22.43
N GLY A 21 -0.14 -12.53 22.86
CA GLY A 21 1.08 -12.43 22.07
C GLY A 21 1.10 -13.25 20.77
N GLN A 22 0.21 -14.23 20.62
CA GLN A 22 0.24 -15.18 19.51
C GLN A 22 -0.66 -14.79 18.32
N THR A 23 -1.64 -13.91 18.51
CA THR A 23 -2.58 -13.50 17.46
C THR A 23 -2.10 -12.24 16.73
N ASN A 24 -1.51 -11.29 17.45
CA ASN A 24 -0.99 -10.03 16.88
C ASN A 24 0.25 -10.24 16.00
N SER A 25 1.11 -11.20 16.34
CA SER A 25 2.23 -11.60 15.48
C SER A 25 1.73 -12.16 14.14
N SER A 26 0.69 -12.99 14.15
CA SER A 26 0.09 -13.57 12.95
C SER A 26 -0.49 -12.51 12.00
N VAL A 27 -1.18 -11.49 12.52
CA VAL A 27 -1.73 -10.41 11.69
C VAL A 27 -0.60 -9.55 11.09
N THR A 28 0.41 -9.22 11.90
CA THR A 28 1.57 -8.44 11.45
C THR A 28 2.35 -9.16 10.35
N GLU A 29 2.58 -10.46 10.50
CA GLU A 29 3.22 -11.29 9.48
C GLU A 29 2.39 -11.37 8.21
N LYS A 30 1.06 -11.53 8.31
CA LYS A 30 0.16 -11.52 7.16
C LYS A 30 0.19 -10.20 6.41
N LEU A 31 0.18 -9.07 7.11
CA LEU A 31 0.28 -7.75 6.51
C LEU A 31 1.63 -7.55 5.81
N LYS A 32 2.72 -7.97 6.45
CA LYS A 32 4.07 -7.93 5.85
C LYS A 32 4.13 -8.77 4.57
N MET A 33 3.61 -9.99 4.60
CA MET A 33 3.57 -10.86 3.42
C MET A 33 2.71 -10.28 2.31
N ALA A 34 1.54 -9.73 2.65
CA ALA A 34 0.64 -9.09 1.69
C ALA A 34 1.32 -7.88 1.02
N TYR A 35 2.02 -7.05 1.80
CA TYR A 35 2.78 -5.92 1.27
C TYR A 35 3.89 -6.37 0.30
N ILE A 36 4.70 -7.35 0.70
CA ILE A 36 5.78 -7.87 -0.15
C ILE A 36 5.21 -8.39 -1.47
N LYS A 37 4.15 -9.20 -1.40
CA LYS A 37 3.48 -9.74 -2.59
C LYS A 37 2.92 -8.65 -3.50
N ALA A 38 2.27 -7.64 -2.92
CA ALA A 38 1.73 -6.52 -3.68
C ALA A 38 2.83 -5.71 -4.36
N ARG A 39 3.95 -5.49 -3.68
CA ARG A 39 5.12 -4.80 -4.25
C ARG A 39 5.72 -5.59 -5.42
N GLU A 40 5.93 -6.89 -5.26
CA GLU A 40 6.44 -7.76 -6.32
C GLU A 40 5.52 -7.80 -7.55
N GLN A 41 4.20 -7.86 -7.34
CA GLN A 41 3.23 -7.79 -8.44
C GLN A 41 3.24 -6.43 -9.16
N LEU A 42 3.40 -5.34 -8.40
CA LEU A 42 3.50 -4.00 -8.97
C LEU A 42 4.75 -3.86 -9.84
N GLU A 43 5.91 -4.28 -9.32
CA GLU A 43 7.19 -4.26 -10.06
C GLU A 43 7.07 -5.03 -11.40
N LEU A 44 6.47 -6.22 -11.38
CA LEU A 44 6.23 -7.01 -12.59
C LEU A 44 5.31 -6.26 -13.57
N THR A 45 4.20 -5.74 -13.06
CA THR A 45 3.19 -5.03 -13.87
C THR A 45 3.80 -3.79 -14.54
N GLU A 46 4.62 -3.03 -13.82
CA GLU A 46 5.30 -1.83 -14.37
C GLU A 46 6.27 -2.21 -15.49
N VAL A 47 7.05 -3.27 -15.33
CA VAL A 47 7.97 -3.76 -16.37
C VAL A 47 7.19 -4.21 -17.61
N GLU A 48 6.10 -4.95 -17.42
CA GLU A 48 5.27 -5.45 -18.51
C GLU A 48 4.57 -4.31 -19.27
N LEU A 49 4.03 -3.33 -18.56
CA LEU A 49 3.41 -2.14 -19.17
C LEU A 49 4.43 -1.31 -19.95
N ASN A 50 5.64 -1.11 -19.39
CA ASN A 50 6.71 -0.37 -20.07
C ASN A 50 7.24 -1.08 -21.32
N ARG A 51 7.25 -2.42 -21.34
CA ARG A 51 7.67 -3.21 -22.50
C ARG A 51 6.58 -3.32 -23.56
N SER A 52 5.32 -3.33 -23.16
CA SER A 52 4.17 -3.50 -24.05
C SER A 52 4.05 -2.32 -25.02
N LYS A 53 3.81 -2.63 -26.30
CA LYS A 53 3.62 -1.62 -27.35
C LYS A 53 2.38 -2.00 -28.16
N ILE A 54 1.39 -1.11 -28.17
CA ILE A 54 0.23 -1.25 -29.05
C ILE A 54 0.52 -0.47 -30.32
N MET A 55 0.36 -1.12 -31.46
CA MET A 55 0.47 -0.52 -32.78
C MET A 55 -0.90 -0.59 -33.45
N MET A 56 -1.37 0.54 -33.98
CA MET A 56 -2.59 0.62 -34.78
C MET A 56 -2.22 0.70 -36.26
N VAL A 57 -2.95 -0.02 -37.09
CA VAL A 57 -2.86 0.04 -38.56
C VAL A 57 -4.10 0.73 -39.08
N ASP A 58 -3.94 1.79 -39.87
CA ASP A 58 -5.06 2.47 -40.52
C ASP A 58 -5.46 1.81 -41.86
N GLN A 59 -6.43 2.40 -42.54
CA GLN A 59 -7.02 1.89 -43.78
C GLN A 59 -6.04 1.92 -44.96
N ASP A 60 -5.05 2.81 -44.88
CA ASP A 60 -3.99 2.99 -45.88
C ASP A 60 -2.74 2.16 -45.56
N GLY A 61 -2.75 1.44 -44.42
CA GLY A 61 -1.67 0.57 -43.96
C GLY A 61 -0.62 1.27 -43.10
N ASN A 62 -0.85 2.52 -42.67
CA ASN A 62 0.12 3.24 -41.84
C ASN A 62 0.08 2.76 -40.38
N LEU A 63 1.27 2.69 -39.78
CA LEU A 63 1.47 2.25 -38.40
C LEU A 63 1.57 3.45 -37.45
N THR A 64 0.70 3.49 -36.44
CA THR A 64 0.75 4.50 -35.36
C THR A 64 0.94 3.83 -34.00
N LYS A 65 1.87 4.33 -33.18
CA LYS A 65 2.06 3.85 -31.81
C LYS A 65 0.96 4.39 -30.91
N VAL A 66 0.26 3.51 -30.20
CA VAL A 66 -0.73 3.87 -29.19
C VAL A 66 -0.09 3.79 -27.80
N PRO A 67 -0.05 4.88 -27.01
CA PRO A 67 0.45 4.83 -25.65
C PRO A 67 -0.51 4.02 -24.76
N ILE A 68 0.06 3.18 -23.89
CA ILE A 68 -0.71 2.33 -22.96
C ILE A 68 -1.01 3.09 -21.66
N LEU A 69 -0.10 3.98 -21.26
CA LEU A 69 -0.23 4.79 -20.06
C LEU A 69 -0.73 6.19 -20.46
N SER A 70 -1.83 6.61 -19.85
CA SER A 70 -2.21 8.03 -19.78
C SER A 70 -1.22 8.72 -18.84
N GLU A 71 -0.73 9.89 -19.20
CA GLU A 71 0.22 10.66 -18.40
C GLU A 71 -0.44 11.13 -17.09
N HIS A 72 -0.41 10.33 -16.02
CA HIS A 72 -0.86 10.72 -14.68
C HIS A 72 0.02 10.09 -13.60
#